data_AF-A0A0D6Q7L4-F1
#
_entry.id   AF-A0A0D6Q7L4-F1
#
_cell.length_a   1.000
_cell.length_b   1.000
_cell.length_c   1.000
_cell.angle_alpha   90.00
_cell.angle_beta   90.00
_cell.angle_gamma   90.00
#
_symmetry.space_group_name_H-M   'P 1'
#
loop_
_entity.id
_entity.type
_entity.pdbx_description
1 polymer ?
#
loop_
_entity_poly.entity_id
_entity_poly.type
_entity_poly.pdbx_seq_one_letter_code
_entity_poly.pdbx_strand_id
1 'polypeptide(L)'
;MHIDDNPLNVSISNLKVGTHAENMADMSSKGRGKTGARIKDAEAADIIRAYREGKAITQIAKDTGRSYRALRRFIKRHKTRTAHQDTAQASFSFPK
;
A
#
# COMPACT_ATOMS: atom_id res chain seq x y z
N MET A 1 7.35 -16.63 15.22
CA MET A 1 8.52 -15.87 14.71
C MET A 1 9.72 -16.78 14.76
N HIS A 2 10.58 -16.76 13.74
CA HIS A 2 11.86 -17.46 13.76
C HIS A 2 12.88 -16.58 14.48
N ILE A 3 13.55 -17.10 15.50
CA ILE A 3 14.53 -16.31 16.27
C ILE A 3 15.78 -16.05 15.42
N ASP A 4 16.22 -17.06 14.67
CA ASP A 4 17.37 -17.02 13.76
C ASP A 4 17.08 -16.41 12.38
N ASP A 5 15.83 -15.97 12.14
CA ASP A 5 15.36 -15.44 10.86
C ASP A 5 15.43 -16.39 9.65
N ASN A 6 15.68 -17.67 9.89
CA ASN A 6 15.70 -18.70 8.85
C ASN A 6 14.35 -19.41 8.77
N PRO A 7 13.56 -19.18 7.69
CA PRO A 7 12.24 -19.81 7.54
C PRO A 7 12.31 -21.34 7.33
N LEU A 8 13.49 -21.88 7.03
CA LEU A 8 13.69 -23.32 6.88
C LEU A 8 13.91 -24.02 8.23
N ASN A 9 14.28 -23.28 9.29
CA ASN A 9 14.52 -23.83 10.61
C ASN A 9 13.23 -23.83 11.46
N VAL A 10 12.43 -24.88 11.31
CA VAL A 10 11.14 -25.04 12.01
C VAL A 10 11.27 -25.77 13.35
N SER A 11 12.47 -25.88 13.92
CA SER A 11 12.65 -26.48 15.25
C SER A 11 11.90 -25.69 16.32
N ILE A 12 11.29 -26.40 17.29
CA ILE A 12 10.44 -25.78 18.31
C ILE A 12 11.21 -24.74 19.12
N SER A 13 12.49 -24.99 19.42
CA SER A 13 13.39 -24.07 20.12
C SER A 13 13.67 -22.78 19.34
N ASN A 14 13.52 -22.78 18.01
CA ASN A 14 13.70 -21.61 17.17
C ASN A 14 12.41 -20.80 16.95
N LEU A 15 11.26 -21.34 17.34
CA LEU A 15 9.96 -20.70 17.18
C LEU A 15 9.55 -19.97 18.45
N LYS A 16 9.39 -18.64 18.33
CA LYS A 16 8.81 -17.80 19.38
C LYS A 16 7.36 -17.43 19.03
N VAL A 17 6.43 -17.70 19.94
CA VAL A 17 5.08 -17.13 19.88
C VAL A 17 5.17 -15.68 20.32
N GLY A 18 4.62 -14.76 19.51
CA GLY A 18 4.56 -13.35 19.84
C GLY A 18 3.55 -12.62 18.97
N THR A 19 3.30 -11.37 19.30
CA THR A 19 2.29 -10.55 18.62
C THR A 19 2.79 -10.04 17.27
N HIS A 20 1.85 -9.62 16.42
CA HIS A 20 2.20 -8.95 15.16
C HIS A 20 3.03 -7.68 15.41
N ALA A 21 2.75 -6.94 16.48
CA ALA A 21 3.50 -5.73 16.84
C ALA A 21 4.95 -6.06 17.21
N GLU A 22 5.18 -7.12 17.98
CA GLU A 22 6.52 -7.59 18.33
C GLU A 22 7.31 -8.04 17.10
N ASN A 23 6.67 -8.76 16.16
CA ASN A 23 7.31 -9.14 14.91
C ASN A 23 7.68 -7.92 14.05
N MET A 24 6.82 -6.90 14.04
CA MET A 24 7.13 -5.66 13.33
C MET A 24 8.29 -4.89 13.97
N ALA A 25 8.36 -4.85 15.30
CA ALA A 25 9.45 -4.24 16.03
C ALA A 25 10.78 -4.96 15.78
N ASP A 26 10.77 -6.30 15.78
CA ASP A 26 11.95 -7.13 15.45
C ASP A 26 12.43 -6.93 14.01
N MET A 27 11.52 -6.87 13.05
CA MET A 27 11.88 -6.54 11.67
C MET A 27 12.45 -5.13 11.55
N SER A 28 11.90 -4.16 12.30
CA SER A 28 12.38 -2.78 12.31
C SER A 28 13.79 -2.68 12.92
N SER A 29 14.03 -3.30 14.08
CA SER A 29 15.34 -3.28 14.76
C SER A 29 16.43 -3.94 13.93
N LYS A 30 16.10 -5.01 13.20
CA LYS A 30 17.01 -5.72 12.29
C LYS A 30 17.11 -5.10 10.89
N GLY A 31 16.49 -3.94 10.64
CA GLY A 31 16.56 -3.24 9.35
C GLY A 31 15.81 -3.92 8.19
N ARG A 32 14.96 -4.90 8.49
CA ARG A 32 14.14 -5.64 7.52
C ARG A 32 12.77 -5.01 7.29
N GLY A 33 12.36 -4.08 8.14
CA GLY A 33 11.15 -3.28 8.01
C GLY A 33 11.20 -2.31 6.84
N LYS A 34 10.91 -2.77 5.61
CA LYS A 34 10.85 -1.90 4.43
C LYS A 34 9.50 -1.18 4.35
N THR A 35 9.48 0.10 4.70
CA THR A 35 8.31 0.96 4.45
C THR A 35 8.53 1.77 3.18
N GLY A 36 7.69 1.57 2.17
CA GLY A 36 7.73 2.39 0.96
C GLY A 36 7.34 3.84 1.26
N ALA A 37 7.95 4.80 0.56
CA ALA A 37 7.57 6.21 0.66
C ALA A 37 6.07 6.38 0.36
N ARG A 38 5.33 6.92 1.31
CA ARG A 38 3.91 7.21 1.14
C ARG A 38 3.75 8.41 0.21
N ILE A 39 2.72 8.35 -0.63
CA ILE A 39 2.25 9.52 -1.38
C ILE A 39 1.44 10.36 -0.39
N LYS A 40 1.80 11.64 -0.25
CA LYS A 40 1.09 12.57 0.63
C LYS A 40 -0.28 12.91 0.04
N ASP A 41 -1.23 13.31 0.87
CA ASP A 41 -2.61 13.56 0.43
C ASP A 41 -2.71 14.68 -0.62
N ALA A 42 -1.91 15.74 -0.49
CA ALA A 42 -1.82 16.81 -1.49
C ALA A 42 -1.30 16.28 -2.84
N GLU A 43 -0.20 15.52 -2.83
CA GLU A 43 0.37 14.90 -4.03
C GLU A 43 -0.61 13.89 -4.66
N ALA A 44 -1.36 13.16 -3.84
CA ALA A 44 -2.37 12.21 -4.29
C ALA A 44 -3.48 12.91 -5.10
N ALA A 45 -3.97 14.06 -4.62
CA ALA A 45 -4.99 14.83 -5.33
C ALA A 45 -4.48 15.30 -6.70
N ASP A 46 -3.26 15.80 -6.77
CA ASP A 46 -2.63 16.24 -8.03
C ASP A 46 -2.45 15.09 -9.03
N ILE A 47 -2.01 13.92 -8.55
CA ILE A 47 -1.87 12.70 -9.39
C ILE A 47 -3.23 12.26 -9.94
N ILE A 48 -4.29 12.27 -9.11
CA ILE A 48 -5.64 11.88 -9.53
C ILE A 48 -6.19 12.87 -10.56
N ARG A 49 -6.00 14.18 -10.33
CA ARG A 49 -6.40 15.23 -11.27
C ARG A 49 -5.71 15.04 -12.62
N ALA A 50 -4.39 14.92 -12.63
CA ALA A 50 -3.61 14.69 -13.85
C ALA A 50 -4.03 13.41 -14.59
N TYR A 51 -4.37 12.34 -13.85
CA TYR A 51 -4.86 11.11 -14.44
C TYR A 51 -6.25 11.27 -15.09
N ARG A 52 -7.15 12.03 -14.45
CA ARG A 52 -8.49 12.34 -14.99
C ARG A 52 -8.42 13.23 -16.24
N GLU A 53 -7.45 14.13 -16.30
CA GLU A 53 -7.14 14.94 -17.48
C GLU A 53 -6.57 14.12 -18.66
N GLY A 54 -6.34 12.82 -18.47
CA GLY A 54 -5.84 11.93 -19.52
C GLY A 54 -4.32 11.96 -19.71
N LYS A 55 -3.57 12.59 -18.80
CA LYS A 55 -2.10 12.59 -18.88
C LYS A 55 -1.54 11.17 -18.75
N ALA A 56 -0.56 10.87 -19.59
CA ALA A 56 0.14 9.59 -19.53
C ALA A 56 0.85 9.42 -18.18
N ILE A 57 0.81 8.21 -17.62
CA ILE A 57 1.44 7.89 -16.32
C ILE A 57 2.95 8.18 -16.35
N THR A 58 3.60 8.04 -17.50
CA THR A 58 5.00 8.40 -17.72
C THR A 58 5.25 9.90 -17.55
N GLN A 59 4.32 10.75 -17.98
CA GLN A 59 4.42 12.19 -17.79
C GLN A 59 4.20 12.55 -16.32
N ILE A 60 3.18 11.97 -15.68
CA ILE A 60 2.92 12.15 -14.25
C ILE A 60 4.13 11.72 -13.40
N ALA A 61 4.83 10.66 -13.80
CA ALA A 61 6.06 10.20 -13.15
C ALA A 61 7.19 11.24 -13.21
N LYS A 62 7.37 11.90 -14.35
CA LYS A 62 8.36 12.98 -14.52
C LYS A 62 7.99 14.18 -13.66
N ASP A 63 6.72 14.59 -13.70
CA ASP A 63 6.25 15.79 -13.01
C ASP A 63 6.28 15.63 -11.48
N THR A 64 6.01 14.42 -10.97
CA THR A 64 5.96 14.13 -9.52
C THR A 64 7.27 13.55 -8.96
N GLY A 65 8.24 13.23 -9.82
CA GLY A 65 9.47 12.51 -9.43
C GLY A 65 9.23 11.10 -8.88
N ARG A 66 8.02 10.54 -9.04
CA ARG A 66 7.65 9.22 -8.52
C ARG A 66 7.91 8.14 -9.56
N SER A 67 8.26 6.95 -9.09
CA SER A 67 8.41 5.80 -10.00
C SER A 67 7.09 5.45 -10.69
N TYR A 68 7.17 5.09 -11.97
CA TYR A 68 6.03 4.61 -12.75
C TYR A 68 5.27 3.47 -12.03
N ARG A 69 5.99 2.54 -11.40
CA ARG A 69 5.41 1.41 -10.68
C ARG A 69 4.60 1.84 -9.46
N ALA A 70 5.05 2.87 -8.73
CA ALA A 70 4.32 3.43 -7.60
C ALA A 70 3.02 4.10 -8.07
N LEU A 71 3.08 4.92 -9.13
CA LEU A 71 1.90 5.58 -9.70
C LEU A 71 0.88 4.58 -10.25
N ARG A 72 1.33 3.56 -10.99
CA ARG A 72 0.45 2.51 -11.52
C ARG A 72 -0.29 1.75 -10.40
N ARG A 73 0.41 1.41 -9.30
CA ARG A 73 -0.21 0.77 -8.13
C ARG A 73 -1.21 1.70 -7.44
N PHE A 74 -0.84 2.97 -7.28
CA PHE A 74 -1.67 3.99 -6.66
C PHE A 74 -2.98 4.19 -7.44
N ILE A 75 -2.91 4.42 -8.75
CA ILE A 75 -4.09 4.61 -9.62
C ILE A 75 -4.97 3.35 -9.62
N LYS A 76 -4.37 2.14 -9.71
CA LYS A 76 -5.13 0.89 -9.64
C LYS A 76 -5.91 0.77 -8.33
N ARG A 77 -5.25 1.04 -7.19
CA ARG A 77 -5.87 1.01 -5.86
C ARG A 77 -6.96 2.06 -5.71
N HIS A 78 -6.76 3.25 -6.26
CA HIS A 78 -7.76 4.31 -6.26
C HIS A 78 -9.02 3.86 -7.01
N LYS A 79 -8.87 3.32 -8.23
CA LYS A 79 -10.01 2.80 -9.01
C LYS A 79 -10.82 1.75 -8.28
N THR A 80 -10.15 0.76 -7.68
CA THR A 80 -10.85 -0.29 -6.92
C THR A 80 -11.58 0.29 -5.72
N ARG A 81 -10.99 1.27 -5.03
CA ARG A 81 -11.61 1.91 -3.87
C ARG A 81 -12.83 2.74 -4.27
N THR A 82 -12.75 3.50 -5.35
CA THR A 82 -13.89 4.26 -5.88
C THR A 82 -15.03 3.32 -6.28
N ALA A 83 -14.74 2.25 -7.02
CA ALA A 83 -15.77 1.26 -7.40
C ALA A 83 -16.49 0.65 -6.20
N HIS A 84 -15.77 0.29 -5.13
CA HIS A 84 -16.39 -0.22 -3.90
C HIS A 84 -17.26 0.82 -3.18
N GLN A 85 -16.86 2.10 -3.19
CA GLN A 85 -17.63 3.18 -2.60
C GLN A 85 -18.92 3.44 -3.38
N ASP A 86 -18.85 3.41 -4.72
CA ASP A 86 -20.01 3.60 -5.58
C ASP A 86 -21.03 2.46 -5.40
N THR A 87 -20.56 1.21 -5.28
CA THR A 87 -21.45 0.07 -4.98
C THR A 87 -22.09 0.16 -3.60
N ALA A 88 -21.35 0.66 -2.60
CA ALA A 88 -21.89 0.84 -1.26
C ALA A 88 -22.97 1.93 -1.26
N GLN A 89 -22.72 3.09 -1.86
CA GLN A 89 -23.71 4.17 -1.94
C GLN A 89 -24.98 3.77 -2.70
N ALA A 90 -24.86 3.00 -3.78
CA ALA A 90 -26.01 2.48 -4.52
C ALA A 90 -26.88 1.54 -3.67
N SER A 91 -26.27 0.73 -2.80
CA SER A 91 -27.01 -0.19 -1.90
C SER A 91 -27.71 0.49 -0.71
N PHE A 92 -27.32 1.72 -0.38
CA PHE A 92 -27.95 2.52 0.69
C PHE A 92 -29.05 3.47 0.18
N SER A 93 -29.20 3.61 -1.14
CA SER A 93 -30.23 4.43 -1.78
C SER A 93 -31.44 3.58 -2.21
N PHE A 94 -32.13 2.95 -1.25
CA PHE A 94 -33.45 2.38 -1.52
C PHE A 94 -34.53 3.45 -1.28
N PRO A 95 -35.42 3.74 -2.26
CA PRO A 95 -36.54 4.64 -2.04
C PRO A 95 -37.52 4.01 -1.02
N LYS A 96 -38.03 4.86 -0.11
CA LYS A 96 -39.10 4.52 0.84
C LYS A 96 -40.46 4.52 0.15
#